data_AF-A0A3L9ZSB3-F1
#
_entry.id   AF-A0A3L9ZSB3-F1
#
_cell.length_a   1.000
_cell.length_b   1.000
_cell.length_c   1.000
_cell.angle_alpha   90.00
_cell.angle_beta   90.00
_cell.angle_gamma   90.00
#
_symmetry.space_group_name_H-M   'P 1'
#
loop_
_entity.id
_entity.type
_entity.pdbx_description
1 polymer ?
#
loop_
_entity_poly.entity_id
_entity_poly.type
_entity_poly.pdbx_seq_one_letter_code
_entity_poly.pdbx_strand_id
1 'polypeptide(L)'
;MKKIEIEVLEKMREYLINCKNNYSESVSLAQIQFSDTYNKINDLYYLADEFIFFYNTNQNLKNETEIDFLESLINKGTCYPGVFEKLAKIYSKNKKFTEAHAVCVKWFNGEFWKIPNMATTSLRLLDRFESLEKKYLKLNRALKPLI
;
A
#
# COMPACT_ATOMS: atom_id res chain seq x y z
N MET A 1 14.36 -3.23 -9.77
CA MET A 1 13.12 -3.29 -8.96
C MET A 1 12.97 -4.72 -8.45
N LYS A 2 13.03 -4.97 -7.13
CA LYS A 2 12.90 -6.35 -6.60
C LYS A 2 11.46 -6.83 -6.83
N LYS A 3 11.32 -7.99 -7.45
CA LYS A 3 10.03 -8.65 -7.69
C LYS A 3 9.60 -9.32 -6.38
N ILE A 4 8.37 -9.07 -5.92
CA ILE A 4 7.80 -9.86 -4.81
C ILE A 4 7.33 -11.17 -5.43
N GLU A 5 7.86 -12.29 -4.94
CA GLU A 5 7.51 -13.62 -5.43
C GLU A 5 6.08 -14.00 -5.03
N ILE A 6 5.41 -14.85 -5.81
CA ILE A 6 4.01 -15.23 -5.57
C ILE A 6 3.84 -15.89 -4.19
N GLU A 7 4.77 -16.76 -3.79
CA GLU A 7 4.76 -17.42 -2.48
C GLU A 7 4.86 -16.42 -1.31
N VAL A 8 5.55 -15.29 -1.53
CA VAL A 8 5.63 -14.22 -0.55
C VAL A 8 4.28 -13.50 -0.44
N LEU A 9 3.55 -13.33 -1.54
CA LEU A 9 2.23 -12.71 -1.54
C LEU A 9 1.19 -13.56 -0.83
N GLU A 10 1.23 -14.88 -1.01
CA GLU A 10 0.32 -15.80 -0.32
C GLU A 10 0.53 -15.74 1.20
N LYS A 11 1.79 -15.77 1.65
CA LYS A 11 2.12 -15.62 3.09
C LYS A 11 1.72 -14.25 3.64
N MET A 12 1.92 -13.17 2.87
CA MET A 12 1.45 -11.83 3.25
C MET A 12 -0.07 -11.79 3.41
N ARG A 13 -0.81 -12.41 2.48
CA ARG A 13 -2.27 -12.48 2.53
C ARG A 13 -2.76 -13.24 3.74
N GLU A 14 -2.21 -14.43 4.00
CA GLU A 14 -2.54 -15.25 5.18
C GLU A 14 -2.31 -14.47 6.47
N TYR A 15 -1.15 -13.83 6.59
CA TYR A 15 -0.82 -12.98 7.74
C TYR A 15 -1.85 -11.87 7.95
N LEU A 16 -2.18 -11.12 6.90
CA LEU A 16 -3.11 -10.00 6.98
C LEU A 16 -4.55 -10.45 7.27
N ILE A 17 -4.97 -11.60 6.72
CA ILE A 17 -6.27 -12.21 7.05
C ILE A 17 -6.31 -12.61 8.52
N ASN A 18 -5.24 -13.23 9.04
CA ASN A 18 -5.15 -13.59 10.45
C ASN A 18 -5.21 -12.35 11.35
N CYS A 19 -4.48 -11.29 10.99
CA CYS A 19 -4.53 -10.00 11.71
C CYS A 19 -5.94 -9.42 11.76
N LYS A 20 -6.69 -9.52 10.65
CA LYS A 20 -8.07 -9.04 10.58
C LYS A 20 -9.03 -9.89 11.41
N ASN A 21 -8.88 -11.21 11.39
CA ASN A 21 -9.79 -12.14 12.07
C ASN A 21 -9.51 -12.25 13.57
N ASN A 22 -8.25 -12.11 13.99
CA ASN A 22 -7.78 -12.27 15.37
C ASN A 22 -7.17 -10.96 15.88
N TYR A 23 -7.86 -9.84 15.68
CA TYR A 23 -7.31 -8.48 15.85
C TYR A 23 -6.65 -8.23 17.20
N SER A 24 -7.36 -8.48 18.32
CA SER A 24 -6.85 -8.17 19.66
C SER A 24 -5.56 -8.94 19.99
N GLU A 25 -5.55 -10.24 19.70
CA GLU A 25 -4.38 -11.10 19.89
C GLU A 25 -3.23 -10.68 18.97
N SER A 26 -3.54 -10.42 17.70
CA SER A 26 -2.54 -10.01 16.71
C SER A 26 -1.89 -8.67 17.08
N VAL A 27 -2.66 -7.70 17.59
CA VAL A 27 -2.12 -6.42 18.08
C VAL A 27 -1.18 -6.65 19.25
N SER A 28 -1.59 -7.47 20.23
CA SER A 28 -0.78 -7.74 21.42
C SER A 28 0.57 -8.37 21.05
N LEU A 29 0.57 -9.35 20.14
CA LEU A 29 1.80 -9.98 19.63
C LEU A 29 2.63 -9.01 18.79
N ALA A 30 1.99 -8.23 17.91
CA ALA A 30 2.68 -7.29 17.02
C ALA A 30 3.33 -6.14 17.77
N GLN A 31 2.76 -5.66 18.87
CA GLN A 31 3.36 -4.62 19.71
C GLN A 31 4.67 -5.10 20.36
N ILE A 32 4.78 -6.40 20.66
CA ILE A 32 6.02 -7.01 21.17
C ILE A 32 7.00 -7.24 20.02
N GLN A 33 6.54 -7.85 18.92
CA GLN A 33 7.39 -8.27 17.82
C GLN A 33 7.90 -7.10 16.94
N PHE A 34 7.11 -6.05 16.81
CA PHE A 34 7.37 -4.90 15.95
C PHE A 34 7.31 -3.58 16.75
N SER A 35 7.85 -3.60 17.97
CA SER A 35 7.88 -2.45 18.88
C SER A 35 8.47 -1.20 18.22
N ASP A 36 9.59 -1.33 17.51
CA ASP A 36 10.23 -0.22 16.80
C ASP A 36 9.32 0.39 15.72
N THR A 37 8.59 -0.46 14.98
CA THR A 37 7.64 0.00 13.97
C THR A 37 6.47 0.74 14.61
N TYR A 38 5.96 0.26 15.76
CA TYR A 38 4.92 0.95 16.52
C TYR A 38 5.40 2.31 17.05
N ASN A 39 6.65 2.40 17.53
CA ASN A 39 7.22 3.66 18.00
C ASN A 39 7.28 4.70 16.88
N LYS A 40 7.71 4.31 15.67
CA LYS A 40 7.76 5.19 14.50
C LYS A 40 6.38 5.71 14.06
N ILE A 41 5.30 4.95 14.31
CA ILE A 41 3.94 5.41 13.96
C ILE A 41 3.60 6.70 14.72
N ASN A 42 4.04 6.83 15.97
CA ASN A 42 3.76 8.03 16.76
C ASN A 42 4.40 9.28 16.14
N ASP A 43 5.63 9.15 15.63
CA ASP A 43 6.35 10.25 14.97
C ASP A 43 5.72 10.63 13.62
N LEU A 44 4.96 9.73 13.01
CA LEU A 44 4.38 9.90 11.67
C LEU A 44 2.88 10.19 11.72
N TYR A 45 2.27 10.24 12.90
CA TYR A 45 0.82 10.33 13.04
C TYR A 45 0.25 11.60 12.40
N TYR A 46 1.01 12.70 12.46
CA TYR A 46 0.65 13.97 11.84
C TYR A 46 0.42 13.87 10.32
N LEU A 47 1.01 12.89 9.63
CA LEU A 47 0.79 12.69 8.19
C LEU A 47 -0.60 12.15 7.87
N ALA A 48 -1.27 11.47 8.81
CA ALA A 48 -2.70 11.18 8.65
C ALA A 48 -3.54 12.44 8.77
N ASP A 49 -3.19 13.32 9.71
CA ASP A 49 -3.92 14.58 9.89
C ASP A 49 -3.79 15.45 8.63
N GLU A 50 -2.59 15.54 8.05
CA GLU A 50 -2.38 16.19 6.74
C GLU A 50 -3.27 15.56 5.65
N PHE A 51 -3.30 14.23 5.58
CA PHE A 51 -4.12 13.50 4.60
C PHE A 51 -5.62 13.76 4.78
N ILE A 52 -6.13 13.64 6.01
CA ILE A 52 -7.55 13.86 6.33
C ILE A 52 -7.92 15.33 6.05
N PHE A 53 -7.10 16.27 6.50
CA PHE A 53 -7.31 17.70 6.31
C PHE A 53 -7.40 18.06 4.82
N PHE A 54 -6.46 17.56 4.01
CA PHE A 54 -6.45 17.79 2.57
C PHE A 54 -7.77 17.38 1.90
N TYR A 55 -8.29 16.19 2.20
CA TYR A 55 -9.54 15.71 1.61
C TYR A 55 -10.80 16.39 2.13
N ASN A 56 -10.79 16.81 3.40
CA ASN A 56 -11.91 17.56 3.97
C ASN A 56 -12.02 18.97 3.38
N THR A 57 -10.89 19.60 3.05
CA THR A 57 -10.83 20.98 2.58
C THR A 57 -10.86 21.14 1.06
N ASN A 58 -10.53 20.08 0.30
CA ASN A 58 -10.33 20.18 -1.14
C ASN A 58 -11.19 19.20 -1.97
N GLN A 59 -12.52 19.32 -1.87
CA GLN A 59 -13.45 18.40 -2.54
C GLN A 59 -13.44 18.43 -4.08
N ASN A 60 -12.83 19.45 -4.72
CA ASN A 60 -12.90 19.68 -6.17
C ASN A 60 -11.53 19.74 -6.87
N LEU A 61 -10.51 19.04 -6.36
CA LEU A 61 -9.18 19.10 -6.95
C LEU A 61 -9.06 18.42 -8.30
N LYS A 62 -8.14 18.94 -9.11
CA LYS A 62 -7.62 18.25 -10.30
C LYS A 62 -6.76 17.07 -9.85
N ASN A 63 -6.81 15.98 -10.62
CA ASN A 63 -6.07 14.75 -10.34
C ASN A 63 -4.55 14.97 -10.15
N GLU A 64 -3.94 15.93 -10.85
CA GLU A 64 -2.49 16.20 -10.76
C GLU A 64 -2.10 16.71 -9.37
N THR A 65 -2.83 17.69 -8.83
CA THR A 65 -2.59 18.22 -7.48
C THR A 65 -2.80 17.16 -6.39
N GLU A 66 -3.74 16.24 -6.60
CA GLU A 66 -3.96 15.12 -5.70
C GLU A 66 -2.82 14.09 -5.76
N ILE A 67 -2.29 13.78 -6.94
CA ILE A 67 -1.14 12.89 -7.11
C ILE A 67 0.08 13.46 -6.38
N ASP A 68 0.43 14.72 -6.63
CA ASP A 68 1.62 15.37 -6.06
C ASP A 68 1.58 15.36 -4.53
N PHE A 69 0.41 15.62 -3.96
CA PHE A 69 0.20 15.58 -2.51
C PHE A 69 0.40 14.17 -1.93
N LEU A 70 -0.20 13.15 -2.55
CA LEU A 70 -0.05 11.76 -2.10
C LEU A 70 1.38 11.25 -2.24
N GLU A 71 2.07 11.59 -3.33
CA GLU A 71 3.50 11.27 -3.50
C GLU A 71 4.36 11.95 -2.43
N SER A 72 4.08 13.20 -2.09
CA SER A 72 4.75 13.92 -1.01
C SER A 72 4.61 13.21 0.32
N LEU A 73 3.39 12.80 0.72
CA LEU A 73 3.16 12.04 1.96
C LEU A 73 3.94 10.71 1.97
N ILE A 74 3.96 10.00 0.84
CA ILE A 74 4.71 8.75 0.70
C ILE A 74 6.22 8.98 0.79
N ASN A 75 6.73 10.10 0.27
CA ASN A 75 8.14 10.48 0.36
C ASN A 75 8.54 10.95 1.76
N LYS A 76 7.62 11.56 2.52
CA LYS A 76 7.78 11.86 3.95
C LYS A 76 7.72 10.62 4.85
N GLY A 77 7.41 9.44 4.28
CA GLY A 77 7.42 8.17 5.01
C GLY A 77 6.11 7.81 5.70
N THR A 78 4.97 8.29 5.21
CA THR A 78 3.65 7.98 5.79
C THR A 78 3.45 6.49 6.08
N CYS A 79 2.94 6.17 7.27
CA CYS A 79 2.58 4.81 7.69
C CYS A 79 1.14 4.41 7.31
N TYR A 80 0.41 5.29 6.61
CA TYR A 80 -1.02 5.11 6.38
C TYR A 80 -1.30 4.43 5.04
N PRO A 81 -1.85 3.20 5.03
CA PRO A 81 -2.10 2.47 3.80
C PRO A 81 -3.14 3.16 2.89
N GLY A 82 -4.00 4.01 3.45
CA GLY A 82 -5.00 4.76 2.68
C GLY A 82 -4.37 5.68 1.63
N VAL A 83 -3.21 6.26 1.92
CA VAL A 83 -2.46 7.13 0.99
C VAL A 83 -2.02 6.34 -0.24
N PHE A 84 -1.40 5.18 -0.01
CA PHE A 84 -0.96 4.26 -1.07
C PHE A 84 -2.14 3.71 -1.87
N GLU A 85 -3.22 3.29 -1.19
CA GLU A 85 -4.42 2.75 -1.86
C GLU A 85 -5.03 3.78 -2.82
N LYS A 86 -5.12 5.03 -2.36
CA LYS A 86 -5.70 6.12 -3.12
C LYS A 86 -4.83 6.46 -4.33
N LEU A 87 -3.52 6.60 -4.15
CA LEU A 87 -2.61 6.90 -5.25
C LEU A 87 -2.60 5.79 -6.32
N ALA A 88 -2.53 4.53 -5.89
CA ALA A 88 -2.59 3.39 -6.79
C ALA A 88 -3.92 3.34 -7.58
N LYS A 89 -5.05 3.73 -6.95
CA LYS A 89 -6.34 3.88 -7.62
C LYS A 89 -6.32 4.98 -8.69
N ILE A 90 -5.75 6.15 -8.39
CA ILE A 90 -5.67 7.27 -9.34
C ILE A 90 -4.82 6.88 -10.56
N TYR A 91 -3.62 6.33 -10.35
CA TYR A 91 -2.79 5.85 -11.46
C TYR A 91 -3.50 4.77 -12.28
N SER A 92 -4.17 3.81 -11.62
CA SER A 92 -4.94 2.78 -12.32
C SER A 92 -6.04 3.39 -13.21
N LYS A 93 -6.76 4.42 -12.73
CA LYS A 93 -7.80 5.13 -13.51
C LYS A 93 -7.19 5.84 -14.72
N ASN A 94 -6.00 6.41 -14.56
CA ASN A 94 -5.25 7.09 -15.62
C ASN A 94 -4.49 6.13 -16.54
N LYS A 95 -4.73 4.81 -16.44
CA LYS A 95 -4.03 3.75 -17.21
C LYS A 95 -2.50 3.71 -17.02
N LYS A 96 -2.00 4.37 -15.96
CA LYS A 96 -0.60 4.38 -15.52
C LYS A 96 -0.31 3.13 -14.66
N PHE A 97 -0.37 1.95 -15.27
CA PHE A 97 -0.34 0.68 -14.53
C PHE A 97 1.02 0.38 -13.88
N THR A 98 2.11 0.82 -14.49
CA THR A 98 3.46 0.66 -13.93
C THR A 98 3.62 1.46 -12.64
N GLU A 99 3.11 2.69 -12.63
CA GLU A 99 3.15 3.57 -11.47
C GLU A 99 2.20 3.07 -10.36
N ALA A 100 1.00 2.61 -10.73
CA ALA A 100 0.09 1.97 -9.77
C ALA A 100 0.73 0.75 -9.10
N HIS A 101 1.48 -0.06 -9.87
CA HIS A 101 2.21 -1.22 -9.37
C HIS A 101 3.34 -0.82 -8.43
N ALA A 102 4.15 0.18 -8.82
CA ALA A 102 5.24 0.68 -8.01
C ALA A 102 4.78 1.20 -6.63
N VAL A 103 3.62 1.86 -6.56
CA VAL A 103 3.02 2.31 -5.29
C VAL A 103 2.68 1.12 -4.38
N CYS A 104 2.08 0.07 -4.92
CA CYS A 104 1.80 -1.16 -4.16
C CYS A 104 3.09 -1.81 -3.65
N VAL A 105 4.11 -1.93 -4.51
CA VAL A 105 5.42 -2.47 -4.12
C VAL A 105 6.06 -1.65 -3.00
N LYS A 106 5.98 -0.32 -3.05
CA LYS A 106 6.53 0.56 -2.01
C LYS A 106 5.89 0.30 -0.65
N TRP A 107 4.58 0.07 -0.59
CA TRP A 107 3.89 -0.30 0.65
C TRP A 107 4.39 -1.64 1.21
N PHE A 108 4.42 -2.69 0.39
CA PHE A 108 4.78 -4.04 0.85
C PHE A 108 6.29 -4.27 1.07
N ASN A 109 7.15 -3.42 0.51
CA ASN A 109 8.56 -3.37 0.87
C ASN A 109 8.81 -2.60 2.18
N GLY A 110 7.83 -1.85 2.67
CA GLY A 110 7.89 -1.16 3.95
C GLY A 110 7.66 -2.08 5.15
N GLU A 111 7.69 -1.50 6.35
CA GLU A 111 7.47 -2.21 7.61
C GLU A 111 6.02 -2.12 8.12
N PHE A 112 5.29 -1.06 7.77
CA PHE A 112 3.98 -0.76 8.33
C PHE A 112 2.85 -1.70 7.89
N TRP A 113 3.00 -2.41 6.77
CA TRP A 113 1.99 -3.40 6.35
C TRP A 113 1.86 -4.56 7.34
N LYS A 114 2.89 -4.80 8.17
CA LYS A 114 2.91 -5.81 9.23
C LYS A 114 2.14 -5.40 10.48
N ILE A 115 1.59 -4.19 10.52
CA ILE A 115 0.86 -3.69 11.69
C ILE A 115 -0.62 -4.08 11.56
N PRO A 116 -1.21 -4.82 12.52
CA PRO A 116 -2.59 -5.30 12.42
C PRO A 116 -3.63 -4.21 12.19
N ASN A 117 -3.41 -3.00 12.75
CA ASN A 117 -4.25 -1.82 12.52
C ASN A 117 -4.38 -1.47 11.02
N MET A 118 -3.39 -1.82 10.22
CA MET A 118 -3.34 -1.53 8.79
C MET A 118 -3.93 -2.67 7.94
N ALA A 119 -4.25 -3.82 8.54
CA ALA A 119 -4.52 -5.06 7.82
C ALA A 119 -5.63 -4.94 6.77
N THR A 120 -6.77 -4.34 7.13
CA THR A 120 -7.92 -4.21 6.23
C THR A 120 -7.60 -3.42 4.96
N THR A 121 -6.87 -2.32 5.07
CA THR A 121 -6.49 -1.52 3.90
C THR A 121 -5.32 -2.14 3.15
N SER A 122 -4.37 -2.75 3.86
CA SER A 122 -3.29 -3.55 3.26
C SER A 122 -3.84 -4.69 2.40
N LEU A 123 -4.89 -5.39 2.83
CA LEU A 123 -5.54 -6.43 2.03
C LEU A 123 -6.10 -5.88 0.70
N ARG A 124 -6.78 -4.73 0.72
CA ARG A 124 -7.27 -4.10 -0.51
C ARG A 124 -6.13 -3.66 -1.44
N LEU A 125 -5.02 -3.20 -0.87
CA LEU A 125 -3.80 -2.90 -1.62
C LEU A 125 -3.17 -4.16 -2.22
N LEU A 126 -3.22 -5.28 -1.51
CA LEU A 126 -2.70 -6.57 -1.96
C LEU A 126 -3.53 -7.13 -3.11
N ASP A 127 -4.87 -7.08 -3.01
CA ASP A 127 -5.78 -7.45 -4.10
C ASP A 127 -5.49 -6.64 -5.37
N ARG A 128 -5.25 -5.34 -5.21
CA ARG A 128 -4.86 -4.46 -6.32
C ARG A 128 -3.50 -4.85 -6.88
N PHE A 129 -2.53 -5.13 -6.02
CA PHE A 129 -1.18 -5.50 -6.42
C PHE A 129 -1.18 -6.78 -7.27
N GLU A 130 -1.87 -7.83 -6.81
CA GLU A 130 -2.03 -9.08 -7.54
C GLU A 130 -2.74 -8.90 -8.89
N SER A 131 -3.77 -8.06 -8.94
CA SER A 131 -4.45 -7.72 -10.19
C SER A 131 -3.52 -7.02 -11.18
N LEU A 132 -2.67 -6.11 -10.70
CA LEU A 132 -1.68 -5.40 -11.52
C LEU A 132 -0.54 -6.33 -11.96
N GLU A 133 -0.03 -7.21 -11.09
CA GLU A 133 0.95 -8.25 -11.44
C GLU A 133 0.42 -9.15 -12.55
N LYS A 134 -0.83 -9.62 -12.46
CA LYS A 134 -1.45 -10.43 -13.53
C LYS A 134 -1.52 -9.68 -14.87
N LYS A 135 -1.80 -8.37 -14.85
CA LYS A 135 -1.81 -7.53 -16.05
C LYS A 135 -0.39 -7.32 -16.60
N TYR A 136 0.57 -7.02 -15.73
CA TYR A 136 1.97 -6.81 -16.08
C TYR A 136 2.62 -8.06 -16.65
N LEU A 137 2.39 -9.23 -16.04
CA LEU A 137 2.87 -10.53 -16.53
C LEU A 137 2.23 -10.92 -17.85
N LYS A 138 0.94 -10.62 -18.07
CA LYS A 138 0.28 -10.82 -19.38
C LYS A 138 0.90 -9.93 -20.46
N LEU A 139 1.16 -8.65 -20.16
CA LEU A 139 1.80 -7.71 -21.08
C LEU A 139 3.23 -8.16 -21.46
N ASN A 140 4.01 -8.62 -20.48
CA ASN A 140 5.37 -9.11 -20.75
C ASN A 140 5.43 -10.46 -21.45
N ARG A 141 4.42 -11.32 -21.30
CA ARG A 141 4.30 -12.57 -22.08
C ARG A 141 3.91 -12.31 -23.54
N ALA A 142 3.08 -11.30 -23.80
CA ALA A 142 2.73 -10.89 -25.16
C ALA A 142 3.90 -10.24 -25.93
N LEU A 143 4.95 -9.81 -25.22
CA LEU A 143 6.17 -9.20 -25.80
C LEU A 143 7.32 -10.19 -26.02
N LYS A 144 7.18 -11.49 -25.68
CA LYS A 144 8.14 -12.49 -26.13
C LYS A 144 7.84 -12.84 -27.59
N PRO A 145 8.76 -12.58 -28.55
CA PRO A 145 8.61 -13.17 -29.87
C PRO A 145 8.66 -14.70 -29.72
N LEU A 146 7.81 -15.38 -30.47
CA LEU A 146 8.00 -16.80 -30.78
C LEU A 146 9.39 -16.92 -31.42
N ILE A 147 10.36 -17.43 -30.65
CA ILE A 147 11.62 -17.96 -31.18
C ILE A 147 11.36 -19.42 -31.51
#